data_AF-A0AA96Y3J7-F1
#
_entry.id   AF-A0AA96Y3J7-F1
#
_cell.length_a   1.000
_cell.length_b   1.000
_cell.length_c   1.000
_cell.angle_alpha   90.00
_cell.angle_beta   90.00
_cell.angle_gamma   90.00
#
_symmetry.space_group_name_H-M   'P 1'
#
loop_
_entity.id
_entity.type
_entity.pdbx_description
1 polymer ?
#
loop_
_entity_poly.entity_id
_entity_poly.type
_entity_poly.pdbx_seq_one_letter_code
_entity_poly.pdbx_strand_id
1 'polypeptide(L)'
;MNGWVAWGLSLLLPVGSIAVVGGDCLLGCGRAIAQPSPAIDSPEFPESSSIGRPPGPYVLQLSDVATEFPLSLEQVRFEPGPLTDSVQGQRRAARPYRPDQPPYLNGEPSHLVYQFQVPSPAAGIAVPPGTLKIYSVSGLRAMYVGYRQELQAMNRVINGLRTILTQRPFYINRPIAVLPPVSGDEVLRSQMEYLRFGEGSGLRFVGVYKYDVSPILSNELVYIFQGLTTDGRYYVSFSQPLLTSVLPATAPLTADQYDAFVAEYETYLRRVAQQLNMQDSNGFFPNLTLLDNLVRSLRIQPR
;
A
#
# COMPACT_ATOMS: atom_id res chain seq x y z
N MET A 1 26.91 36.76 5.86
CA MET A 1 27.83 36.31 6.93
C MET A 1 26.98 35.86 8.10
N ASN A 2 27.09 34.71 8.74
CA ASN A 2 27.72 33.39 8.53
C ASN A 2 27.32 32.55 9.77
N GLY A 3 27.25 31.22 9.67
CA GLY A 3 27.42 30.30 10.81
C GLY A 3 26.13 29.62 11.31
N TRP A 4 25.68 28.50 10.73
CA TRP A 4 26.11 27.11 10.97
C TRP A 4 25.45 26.45 12.21
N VAL A 5 24.58 25.46 11.95
CA VAL A 5 24.14 24.43 12.90
C VAL A 5 24.96 23.18 12.62
N ALA A 6 25.71 22.72 13.63
CA ALA A 6 26.52 21.51 13.57
C ALA A 6 25.71 20.27 13.96
N TRP A 7 25.80 19.23 13.13
CA TRP A 7 25.38 17.86 13.43
C TRP A 7 26.59 17.06 13.95
N GLY A 8 26.35 16.21 14.94
CA GLY A 8 27.26 15.17 15.44
C GLY A 8 26.67 14.58 16.71
N LEU A 9 26.82 13.31 17.08
CA LEU A 9 27.60 12.20 16.55
C LEU A 9 27.05 10.91 17.22
N SER A 10 27.17 9.79 16.52
CA SER A 10 27.33 8.39 16.98
C SER A 10 27.03 8.02 18.45
N LEU A 11 26.04 7.13 18.66
CA LEU A 11 25.93 6.32 19.88
C LEU A 11 26.62 4.96 19.67
N LEU A 12 27.82 4.83 20.25
CA LEU A 12 28.43 3.55 20.62
C LEU A 12 27.97 3.21 22.05
N LEU A 13 27.42 2.01 22.24
CA LEU A 13 27.01 1.47 23.54
C LEU A 13 28.24 1.13 24.40
N PRO A 14 28.28 1.49 25.71
CA PRO A 14 29.31 1.01 26.61
C PRO A 14 28.93 -0.35 27.22
N VAL A 15 29.88 -1.29 27.15
CA VAL A 15 29.89 -2.54 27.92
C VAL A 15 30.17 -2.21 29.38
N GLY A 16 29.28 -2.63 30.27
CA GLY A 16 29.41 -2.45 31.72
C GLY A 16 30.54 -3.29 32.31
N SER A 17 31.41 -2.63 33.08
CA SER A 17 32.40 -3.27 33.94
C SER A 17 31.76 -3.65 35.29
N ILE A 18 31.89 -4.91 35.69
CA ILE A 18 31.71 -5.35 37.07
C ILE A 18 33.10 -5.45 37.69
N ALA A 19 33.32 -4.71 38.78
CA ALA A 19 34.50 -4.82 39.62
C ALA A 19 34.31 -5.97 40.64
N VAL A 20 35.32 -6.83 40.74
CA VAL A 20 35.53 -7.74 41.87
C VAL A 20 36.86 -7.34 42.53
N VAL A 21 36.84 -7.14 43.84
CA VAL A 21 38.02 -6.81 44.66
C VAL A 21 38.35 -7.99 45.57
N GLY A 22 39.65 -8.28 45.69
CA GLY A 22 40.29 -9.18 46.65
C GLY A 22 40.91 -10.40 45.95
N GLY A 23 42.18 -10.77 46.10
CA GLY A 23 43.29 -10.30 46.92
C GLY A 23 44.38 -11.39 46.90
N ASP A 24 45.62 -10.97 46.62
CA ASP A 24 46.93 -11.54 46.99
C ASP A 24 47.48 -12.92 46.50
N CYS A 25 48.83 -12.88 46.38
CA CYS A 25 49.86 -13.93 46.26
C CYS A 25 50.14 -14.50 44.85
N LEU A 26 51.22 -14.15 44.13
CA LEU A 26 52.69 -14.31 44.32
C LEU A 26 53.30 -15.53 43.59
N LEU A 27 54.31 -15.21 42.75
CA LEU A 27 55.48 -16.01 42.30
C LEU A 27 55.35 -17.07 41.18
N GLY A 28 56.17 -16.90 40.13
CA GLY A 28 57.06 -17.98 39.65
C GLY A 28 56.95 -18.44 38.19
N CYS A 29 57.84 -17.89 37.35
CA CYS A 29 58.65 -18.54 36.28
C CYS A 29 58.05 -19.57 35.28
N GLY A 30 58.35 -19.34 33.98
CA GLY A 30 58.73 -20.43 33.06
C GLY A 30 58.05 -20.44 31.69
N ARG A 31 58.77 -20.00 30.63
CA ARG A 31 58.49 -20.36 29.23
C ARG A 31 58.88 -21.83 28.99
N ALA A 32 58.01 -22.65 28.40
CA ALA A 32 58.43 -23.71 27.49
C ALA A 32 57.26 -24.39 26.72
N ILE A 33 57.33 -24.26 25.39
CA ILE A 33 57.21 -25.31 24.35
C ILE A 33 55.88 -26.08 24.22
N ALA A 34 55.31 -25.97 23.02
CA ALA A 34 54.14 -26.70 22.53
C ALA A 34 54.37 -28.23 22.47
N GLN A 35 53.34 -28.99 22.88
CA GLN A 35 53.14 -30.39 22.52
C GLN A 35 51.70 -30.57 22.00
N PRO A 36 51.48 -31.49 21.04
CA PRO A 36 50.23 -31.58 20.29
C PRO A 36 49.07 -32.16 21.12
N SER A 37 47.86 -31.67 20.86
CA SER A 37 46.62 -32.07 21.52
C SER A 37 46.34 -33.57 21.38
N PRO A 38 45.95 -34.27 22.47
CA PRO A 38 45.18 -35.49 22.37
C PRO A 38 43.71 -35.17 22.09
N ALA A 39 43.10 -35.91 21.17
CA ALA A 39 41.67 -35.88 20.93
C ALA A 39 40.93 -36.37 22.18
N ILE A 40 40.05 -35.53 22.73
CA ILE A 40 39.10 -35.93 23.77
C ILE A 40 37.71 -35.88 23.15
N ASP A 41 37.06 -37.04 23.19
CA ASP A 41 35.68 -37.30 22.82
C ASP A 41 34.72 -36.25 23.39
N SER A 42 33.81 -35.78 22.54
CA SER A 42 32.79 -34.81 22.94
C SER A 42 31.75 -35.48 23.84
N PRO A 43 31.34 -34.88 24.97
CA PRO A 43 30.28 -35.42 25.79
C PRO A 43 28.93 -35.33 25.07
N GLU A 44 28.22 -36.45 25.06
CA GLU A 44 26.86 -36.64 24.57
C GLU A 44 25.90 -35.71 25.33
N PHE A 45 25.38 -34.68 24.64
CA PHE A 45 24.28 -33.87 25.15
C PHE A 45 22.96 -34.62 24.91
N PRO A 46 22.04 -34.70 25.90
CA PRO A 46 20.76 -35.35 25.71
C PRO A 46 19.98 -34.67 24.58
N GLU A 47 19.38 -35.50 23.74
CA GLU A 47 18.59 -35.12 22.57
C GLU A 47 17.76 -33.88 22.83
N SER A 48 18.06 -32.81 22.09
CA SER A 48 17.14 -31.68 21.98
C SER A 48 15.80 -32.25 21.55
N SER A 49 14.79 -32.13 22.39
CA SER A 49 13.41 -32.31 21.98
C SER A 49 13.14 -31.31 20.86
N SER A 50 13.30 -31.77 19.63
CA SER A 50 12.80 -31.06 18.47
C SER A 50 11.30 -30.98 18.70
N ILE A 51 10.80 -29.83 19.14
CA ILE A 51 9.40 -29.48 18.86
C ILE A 51 9.32 -29.59 17.35
N GLY A 52 8.75 -30.70 16.88
CA GLY A 52 8.61 -30.98 15.47
C GLY A 52 7.95 -29.78 14.83
N ARG A 53 8.68 -29.12 13.93
CA ARG A 53 8.08 -28.17 13.00
C ARG A 53 6.92 -28.93 12.34
N PRO A 54 5.66 -28.52 12.48
CA PRO A 54 4.56 -29.25 11.88
C PRO A 54 4.84 -29.38 10.37
N PRO A 55 4.65 -30.58 9.79
CA PRO A 55 4.83 -30.77 8.36
C PRO A 55 3.79 -29.92 7.62
N GLY A 56 4.22 -29.26 6.52
CA GLY A 56 3.37 -28.34 5.74
C GLY A 56 2.21 -29.03 5.02
N PRO A 57 1.50 -28.38 4.06
CA PRO A 57 1.46 -26.97 3.73
C PRO A 57 0.29 -26.30 4.47
N TYR A 58 0.36 -25.00 4.76
CA TYR A 58 -0.90 -24.27 4.98
C TYR A 58 -1.61 -24.20 3.63
N VAL A 59 -2.45 -25.19 3.32
CA VAL A 59 -3.59 -24.92 2.44
C VAL A 59 -4.34 -23.84 3.19
N LEU A 60 -4.25 -22.61 2.69
CA LEU A 60 -4.96 -21.49 3.27
C LEU A 60 -6.45 -21.74 3.08
N GLN A 61 -7.05 -22.47 4.01
CA GLN A 61 -8.48 -22.62 4.09
C GLN A 61 -9.04 -21.23 4.37
N LEU A 62 -9.67 -20.68 3.34
CA LEU A 62 -10.38 -19.42 3.45
C LEU A 62 -11.56 -19.63 4.40
N SER A 63 -11.71 -18.74 5.37
CA SER A 63 -12.89 -18.74 6.24
C SER A 63 -14.16 -18.58 5.40
N ASP A 64 -15.26 -19.19 5.83
CA ASP A 64 -16.57 -19.02 5.18
C ASP A 64 -16.97 -17.55 5.05
N VAL A 65 -16.67 -16.72 6.06
CA VAL A 65 -16.94 -15.27 6.03
C VAL A 65 -16.17 -14.54 4.92
N ALA A 66 -15.00 -15.03 4.52
CA ALA A 66 -14.22 -14.48 3.42
C ALA A 66 -14.74 -14.93 2.06
N THR A 67 -15.38 -16.09 1.98
CA THR A 67 -15.93 -16.67 0.74
C THR A 67 -17.38 -16.23 0.49
N GLU A 68 -18.13 -15.91 1.54
CA GLU A 68 -19.46 -15.34 1.47
C GLU A 68 -19.43 -13.87 1.03
N PHE A 69 -20.31 -13.52 0.08
CA PHE A 69 -20.54 -12.12 -0.28
C PHE A 69 -22.05 -11.85 -0.46
N PRO A 70 -22.64 -11.01 0.41
CA PRO A 70 -24.10 -10.91 0.53
C PRO A 70 -24.77 -10.09 -0.57
N LEU A 71 -24.03 -9.25 -1.32
CA LEU A 71 -24.63 -8.46 -2.40
C LEU A 71 -24.61 -9.23 -3.73
N SER A 72 -25.69 -9.13 -4.48
CA SER A 72 -25.75 -9.48 -5.90
C SER A 72 -25.40 -8.28 -6.78
N LEU A 73 -25.19 -8.51 -8.08
CA LEU A 73 -24.85 -7.45 -9.03
C LEU A 73 -25.98 -6.42 -9.16
N GLU A 74 -27.24 -6.84 -9.04
CA GLU A 74 -28.42 -5.98 -9.22
C GLU A 74 -28.65 -4.99 -8.06
N GLN A 75 -28.02 -5.25 -6.92
CA GLN A 75 -28.09 -4.41 -5.72
C GLN A 75 -27.10 -3.24 -5.75
N VAL A 76 -26.20 -3.23 -6.72
CA VAL A 76 -25.27 -2.13 -6.96
C VAL A 76 -25.69 -1.43 -8.23
N ARG A 77 -25.97 -0.14 -8.12
CA ARG A 77 -26.38 0.70 -9.24
C ARG A 77 -25.48 1.92 -9.33
N PHE A 78 -25.23 2.38 -10.54
CA PHE A 78 -24.47 3.59 -10.85
C PHE A 78 -24.80 4.02 -12.28
N GLU A 79 -24.51 5.28 -12.57
CA GLU A 79 -24.74 5.92 -13.87
C GLU A 79 -23.38 6.29 -14.45
N PRO A 80 -22.80 5.46 -15.33
CA PRO A 80 -21.47 5.73 -15.87
C PRO A 80 -21.46 6.89 -16.87
N GLY A 81 -22.63 7.27 -17.41
CA GLY A 81 -22.74 8.37 -18.38
C GLY A 81 -21.79 8.16 -19.58
N PRO A 82 -21.13 9.23 -20.07
CA PRO A 82 -20.22 9.15 -21.21
C PRO A 82 -18.81 8.65 -20.84
N LEU A 83 -18.59 8.17 -19.61
CA LEU A 83 -17.26 7.71 -19.18
C LEU A 83 -16.79 6.47 -19.93
N THR A 84 -17.72 5.58 -20.28
CA THR A 84 -17.41 4.21 -20.70
C THR A 84 -18.35 3.77 -21.81
N ASP A 85 -17.84 2.98 -22.75
CA ASP A 85 -18.68 2.39 -23.81
C ASP A 85 -19.38 1.11 -23.31
N SER A 86 -18.79 0.45 -22.32
CA SER A 86 -19.35 -0.75 -21.71
C SER A 86 -18.93 -0.91 -20.25
N VAL A 87 -19.75 -1.63 -19.49
CA VAL A 87 -19.43 -2.03 -18.11
C VAL A 87 -19.63 -3.52 -17.97
N GLN A 88 -18.64 -4.20 -17.41
CA GLN A 88 -18.71 -5.64 -17.12
C GLN A 88 -18.68 -5.86 -15.61
N GLY A 89 -19.82 -6.27 -15.07
CA GLY A 89 -19.97 -6.64 -13.65
C GLY A 89 -19.82 -8.14 -13.44
N GLN A 90 -19.07 -8.55 -12.43
CA GLN A 90 -18.91 -9.95 -12.06
C GLN A 90 -18.68 -10.12 -10.55
N ARG A 91 -19.07 -11.27 -10.02
CA ARG A 91 -18.63 -11.72 -8.71
C ARG A 91 -17.28 -12.42 -8.85
N ARG A 92 -16.31 -12.03 -8.04
CA ARG A 92 -15.02 -12.72 -7.91
C ARG A 92 -15.05 -13.58 -6.67
N ALA A 93 -14.58 -14.82 -6.81
CA ALA A 93 -14.31 -15.69 -5.67
C ALA A 93 -13.13 -15.13 -4.86
N ALA A 94 -13.10 -15.46 -3.58
CA ALA A 94 -12.01 -15.10 -2.69
C ALA A 94 -10.65 -15.62 -3.19
N ARG A 95 -9.63 -14.76 -3.14
CA ARG A 95 -8.23 -15.06 -3.39
C ARG A 95 -7.47 -15.02 -2.06
N PRO A 96 -6.82 -16.13 -1.65
CA PRO A 96 -6.09 -16.19 -0.38
C PRO A 96 -4.94 -15.18 -0.32
N TYR A 97 -4.69 -14.68 0.89
CA TYR A 97 -3.51 -13.90 1.22
C TYR A 97 -2.24 -14.73 0.97
N ARG A 98 -1.24 -14.18 0.30
CA ARG A 98 0.05 -14.81 0.04
C ARG A 98 1.14 -14.02 0.77
N PRO A 99 1.61 -14.45 1.95
CA PRO A 99 2.55 -13.69 2.77
C PRO A 99 3.93 -13.53 2.14
N ASP A 100 4.26 -14.40 1.19
CA ASP A 100 5.51 -14.44 0.43
C ASP A 100 5.46 -13.61 -0.88
N GLN A 101 4.31 -13.00 -1.20
CA GLN A 101 4.13 -12.25 -2.43
C GLN A 101 3.77 -10.79 -2.11
N PRO A 102 4.57 -9.79 -2.53
CA PRO A 102 4.12 -8.41 -2.48
C PRO A 102 3.00 -8.16 -3.49
N PRO A 103 2.17 -7.12 -3.30
CA PRO A 103 2.16 -6.21 -2.15
C PRO A 103 1.61 -6.88 -0.87
N TYR A 104 1.99 -6.35 0.29
CA TYR A 104 1.46 -6.82 1.58
C TYR A 104 -0.07 -6.63 1.64
N LEU A 105 -0.79 -7.52 2.33
CA LEU A 105 -2.26 -7.59 2.33
C LEU A 105 -2.90 -7.87 0.95
N ASN A 106 -2.24 -8.66 0.09
CA ASN A 106 -2.75 -9.04 -1.24
C ASN A 106 -3.95 -10.01 -1.25
N GLY A 107 -4.47 -10.41 -0.09
CA GLY A 107 -5.66 -11.25 0.02
C GLY A 107 -6.92 -10.46 -0.34
N GLU A 108 -7.79 -11.03 -1.17
CA GLU A 108 -9.06 -10.43 -1.55
C GLU A 108 -10.20 -11.38 -1.19
N PRO A 109 -11.17 -11.02 -0.33
CA PRO A 109 -12.33 -11.86 -0.09
C PRO A 109 -13.22 -11.93 -1.34
N SER A 110 -14.24 -12.78 -1.33
CA SER A 110 -15.27 -12.75 -2.36
C SER A 110 -15.87 -11.35 -2.44
N HIS A 111 -15.99 -10.81 -3.65
CA HIS A 111 -16.37 -9.42 -3.87
C HIS A 111 -17.06 -9.22 -5.21
N LEU A 112 -17.67 -8.06 -5.41
CA LEU A 112 -18.12 -7.62 -6.73
C LEU A 112 -17.06 -6.73 -7.36
N VAL A 113 -16.87 -6.90 -8.66
CA VAL A 113 -16.03 -6.03 -9.47
C VAL A 113 -16.77 -5.60 -10.72
N TYR A 114 -16.64 -4.33 -11.06
CA TYR A 114 -17.14 -3.73 -12.29
C TYR A 114 -15.96 -3.14 -13.05
N GLN A 115 -15.78 -3.55 -14.30
CA GLN A 115 -14.74 -3.05 -15.19
C GLN A 115 -15.36 -2.07 -16.19
N PHE A 116 -14.74 -0.90 -16.33
CA PHE A 116 -15.18 0.19 -17.18
C PHE A 116 -14.21 0.32 -18.35
N GLN A 117 -14.70 0.02 -19.56
CA GLN A 117 -13.92 0.21 -20.78
C GLN A 117 -14.00 1.68 -21.22
N VAL A 118 -12.97 2.44 -20.86
CA VAL A 118 -12.83 3.84 -21.28
C VAL A 118 -12.49 3.91 -22.77
N PRO A 119 -13.10 4.84 -23.54
CA PRO A 119 -12.73 5.11 -24.92
C PRO A 119 -11.26 5.54 -25.05
N SER A 120 -10.66 5.28 -26.21
CA SER A 120 -9.35 5.85 -26.53
C SER A 120 -9.45 7.36 -26.77
N PRO A 121 -8.55 8.19 -26.21
CA PRO A 121 -8.56 9.64 -26.44
C PRO A 121 -8.05 9.99 -27.85
N ALA A 122 -7.21 9.13 -28.44
CA ALA A 122 -6.65 9.28 -29.77
C ALA A 122 -6.24 7.92 -30.34
N ALA A 123 -6.04 7.85 -31.65
CA ALA A 123 -5.54 6.65 -32.31
C ALA A 123 -4.20 6.21 -31.73
N GLY A 124 -4.07 4.92 -31.41
CA GLY A 124 -2.85 4.35 -30.83
C GLY A 124 -2.64 4.61 -29.34
N ILE A 125 -3.53 5.34 -28.67
CA ILE A 125 -3.49 5.55 -27.22
C ILE A 125 -4.59 4.72 -26.56
N ALA A 126 -4.19 3.73 -25.76
CA ALA A 126 -5.11 2.93 -24.96
C ALA A 126 -4.99 3.32 -23.48
N VAL A 127 -6.12 3.48 -22.81
CA VAL A 127 -6.17 3.62 -21.35
C VAL A 127 -6.65 2.29 -20.79
N PRO A 128 -5.94 1.70 -19.81
CA PRO A 128 -6.41 0.47 -19.19
C PRO A 128 -7.78 0.65 -18.53
N PRO A 129 -8.61 -0.41 -18.46
CA PRO A 129 -9.94 -0.33 -17.89
C PRO A 129 -9.93 0.12 -16.43
N GLY A 130 -10.90 0.96 -16.08
CA GLY A 130 -11.19 1.30 -14.69
C GLY A 130 -11.80 0.12 -13.96
N THR A 131 -11.59 0.04 -12.66
CA THR A 131 -12.09 -1.07 -11.83
C THR A 131 -12.73 -0.53 -10.56
N LEU A 132 -14.03 -0.77 -10.38
CA LEU A 132 -14.77 -0.57 -9.13
C LEU A 132 -14.89 -1.92 -8.41
N LYS A 133 -14.38 -2.01 -7.19
CA LYS A 133 -14.48 -3.19 -6.33
C LYS A 133 -15.26 -2.87 -5.07
N ILE A 134 -16.15 -3.77 -4.68
CA ILE A 134 -16.94 -3.66 -3.44
C ILE A 134 -16.67 -4.89 -2.59
N TYR A 135 -16.03 -4.67 -1.44
CA TYR A 135 -15.68 -5.71 -0.48
C TYR A 135 -16.57 -5.62 0.76
N SER A 136 -16.82 -6.76 1.41
CA SER A 136 -17.39 -6.77 2.75
C SER A 136 -16.28 -6.48 3.75
N VAL A 137 -16.53 -5.59 4.71
CA VAL A 137 -15.55 -5.27 5.76
C VAL A 137 -15.26 -6.50 6.63
N SER A 138 -16.27 -7.34 6.86
CA SER A 138 -16.11 -8.63 7.54
C SER A 138 -15.22 -9.57 6.73
N GLY A 139 -15.45 -9.71 5.42
CA GLY A 139 -14.63 -10.56 4.55
C GLY A 139 -13.19 -10.10 4.50
N LEU A 140 -12.94 -8.78 4.41
CA LEU A 140 -11.58 -8.22 4.44
C LEU A 140 -10.83 -8.60 5.72
N ARG A 141 -11.49 -8.55 6.88
CA ARG A 141 -10.89 -9.00 8.15
C ARG A 141 -10.69 -10.52 8.18
N ALA A 142 -11.67 -11.26 7.66
CA ALA A 142 -11.69 -12.71 7.68
C ALA A 142 -10.51 -13.32 6.90
N MET A 143 -10.02 -12.63 5.85
CA MET A 143 -8.78 -12.98 5.14
C MET A 143 -7.55 -13.15 6.05
N TYR A 144 -7.54 -12.50 7.21
CA TYR A 144 -6.35 -12.38 8.06
C TYR A 144 -6.54 -12.92 9.48
N VAL A 145 -7.61 -13.68 9.78
CA VAL A 145 -7.86 -14.19 11.15
C VAL A 145 -6.70 -15.05 11.69
N GLY A 146 -6.03 -15.82 10.82
CA GLY A 146 -4.82 -16.58 11.16
C GLY A 146 -3.52 -15.76 11.20
N TYR A 147 -3.58 -14.47 10.87
CA TYR A 147 -2.44 -13.59 10.61
C TYR A 147 -2.54 -12.33 11.49
N ARG A 148 -2.08 -12.44 12.74
CA ARG A 148 -2.33 -11.41 13.78
C ARG A 148 -1.88 -10.01 13.37
N GLN A 149 -0.71 -9.89 12.75
CA GLN A 149 -0.14 -8.59 12.36
C GLN A 149 -0.91 -8.00 11.18
N GLU A 150 -1.23 -8.83 10.19
CA GLU A 150 -1.98 -8.48 8.99
C GLU A 150 -3.41 -8.07 9.33
N LEU A 151 -4.05 -8.78 10.28
CA LEU A 151 -5.38 -8.42 10.77
C LEU A 151 -5.37 -7.04 11.43
N GLN A 152 -4.34 -6.75 12.22
CA GLN A 152 -4.15 -5.41 12.78
C GLN A 152 -3.91 -4.37 11.68
N ALA A 153 -3.10 -4.68 10.67
CA ALA A 153 -2.85 -3.79 9.54
C ALA A 153 -4.14 -3.51 8.74
N MET A 154 -4.92 -4.53 8.42
CA MET A 154 -6.22 -4.39 7.76
C MET A 154 -7.21 -3.55 8.59
N ASN A 155 -7.23 -3.75 9.92
CA ASN A 155 -8.02 -2.91 10.81
C ASN A 155 -7.56 -1.45 10.80
N ARG A 156 -6.25 -1.18 10.70
CA ARG A 156 -5.72 0.18 10.54
C ARG A 156 -6.13 0.80 9.21
N VAL A 157 -6.16 0.04 8.12
CA VAL A 157 -6.66 0.52 6.81
C VAL A 157 -8.12 0.98 6.94
N ILE A 158 -9.00 0.11 7.44
CA ILE A 158 -10.44 0.39 7.55
C ILE A 158 -10.73 1.54 8.53
N ASN A 159 -10.13 1.50 9.72
CA ASN A 159 -10.36 2.53 10.75
C ASN A 159 -9.68 3.85 10.40
N GLY A 160 -8.54 3.81 9.72
CA GLY A 160 -7.84 4.97 9.20
C GLY A 160 -8.69 5.72 8.18
N LEU A 161 -9.27 5.01 7.21
CA LEU A 161 -10.21 5.60 6.26
C LEU A 161 -11.42 6.17 6.97
N ARG A 162 -12.06 5.42 7.89
CA ARG A 162 -13.19 5.93 8.68
C ARG A 162 -12.86 7.24 9.40
N THR A 163 -11.67 7.33 9.99
CA THR A 163 -11.20 8.54 10.68
C THR A 163 -11.06 9.70 9.70
N ILE A 164 -10.43 9.47 8.55
CA ILE A 164 -10.29 10.47 7.48
C ILE A 164 -11.66 10.97 7.00
N LEU A 165 -12.62 10.07 6.78
CA LEU A 165 -13.96 10.45 6.31
C LEU A 165 -14.78 11.19 7.37
N THR A 166 -14.52 10.94 8.65
CA THR A 166 -15.19 11.62 9.77
C THR A 166 -14.59 13.00 10.01
N GLN A 167 -13.26 13.09 10.10
CA GLN A 167 -12.54 14.33 10.43
C GLN A 167 -12.40 15.27 9.24
N ARG A 168 -12.42 14.71 8.02
CA ARG A 168 -12.21 15.41 6.74
C ARG A 168 -11.05 16.41 6.78
N PRO A 169 -9.84 15.99 7.20
CA PRO A 169 -8.70 16.90 7.25
C PRO A 169 -8.42 17.49 5.86
N PHE A 170 -8.05 18.77 5.83
CA PHE A 170 -7.63 19.45 4.60
C PHE A 170 -6.29 18.91 4.07
N TYR A 171 -5.42 18.43 4.98
CA TYR A 171 -4.10 17.92 4.64
C TYR A 171 -3.81 16.61 5.39
N ILE A 172 -3.22 15.64 4.71
CA ILE A 172 -2.84 14.33 5.25
C ILE A 172 -1.34 14.14 4.97
N ASN A 173 -0.50 14.18 6.00
CA ASN A 173 0.97 14.16 5.87
C ASN A 173 1.57 12.74 5.80
N ARG A 174 0.78 11.77 5.35
CA ARG A 174 1.16 10.36 5.25
C ARG A 174 0.49 9.71 4.04
N PRO A 175 1.03 8.59 3.53
CA PRO A 175 0.36 7.79 2.52
C PRO A 175 -1.03 7.36 2.98
N ILE A 176 -1.97 7.32 2.05
CA ILE A 176 -3.31 6.78 2.26
C ILE A 176 -3.26 5.31 1.87
N ALA A 177 -3.58 4.42 2.82
CA ALA A 177 -3.71 3.00 2.50
C ALA A 177 -4.88 2.80 1.51
N VAL A 178 -4.61 2.09 0.41
CA VAL A 178 -5.57 1.79 -0.65
C VAL A 178 -5.82 0.28 -0.74
N LEU A 179 -7.04 -0.10 -1.12
CA LEU A 179 -7.42 -1.48 -1.43
C LEU A 179 -7.85 -1.58 -2.90
N PRO A 180 -7.52 -2.66 -3.63
CA PRO A 180 -6.46 -3.60 -3.28
C PRO A 180 -5.12 -2.84 -3.09
N PRO A 181 -4.19 -3.38 -2.29
CA PRO A 181 -2.90 -2.73 -2.09
C PRO A 181 -2.18 -2.59 -3.42
N VAL A 182 -1.58 -1.42 -3.63
CA VAL A 182 -0.81 -1.10 -4.84
C VAL A 182 0.65 -1.37 -4.55
N SER A 183 1.34 -1.89 -5.55
CA SER A 183 2.79 -2.08 -5.55
C SER A 183 3.50 -0.73 -5.65
N GLY A 184 4.53 -0.50 -4.83
CA GLY A 184 5.31 0.73 -4.79
C GLY A 184 4.86 1.69 -3.69
N ASP A 185 5.64 2.74 -3.49
CA ASP A 185 5.35 3.80 -2.53
C ASP A 185 4.48 4.88 -3.16
N GLU A 186 3.53 5.44 -2.41
CA GLU A 186 2.79 6.65 -2.82
C GLU A 186 3.76 7.84 -2.82
N VAL A 187 4.40 8.09 -3.95
CA VAL A 187 5.39 9.17 -4.10
C VAL A 187 4.73 10.53 -4.35
N LEU A 188 3.49 10.54 -4.87
CA LEU A 188 2.77 11.77 -5.14
C LEU A 188 1.26 11.59 -4.94
N ARG A 189 0.64 12.64 -4.37
CA ARG A 189 -0.81 12.79 -4.32
C ARG A 189 -1.24 14.22 -4.69
N SER A 190 -2.28 14.32 -5.49
CA SER A 190 -2.91 15.58 -5.91
C SER A 190 -4.43 15.40 -6.03
N GLN A 191 -5.15 16.50 -6.28
CA GLN A 191 -6.58 16.51 -6.59
C GLN A 191 -7.42 15.77 -5.53
N MET A 192 -7.12 16.00 -4.25
CA MET A 192 -7.81 15.34 -3.15
C MET A 192 -9.21 15.95 -2.95
N GLU A 193 -10.25 15.12 -2.96
CA GLU A 193 -11.64 15.54 -2.74
C GLU A 193 -12.42 14.48 -1.96
N TYR A 194 -13.31 14.91 -1.07
CA TYR A 194 -14.24 14.01 -0.38
C TYR A 194 -15.53 13.91 -1.18
N LEU A 195 -15.88 12.70 -1.60
CA LEU A 195 -17.12 12.43 -2.32
C LEU A 195 -18.14 11.73 -1.42
N ARG A 196 -19.42 12.00 -1.69
CA ARG A 196 -20.54 11.23 -1.14
C ARG A 196 -21.21 10.46 -2.26
N PHE A 197 -21.63 9.26 -1.95
CA PHE A 197 -22.53 8.45 -2.78
C PHE A 197 -23.73 8.06 -1.91
N GLY A 198 -24.73 7.37 -2.45
CA GLY A 198 -26.04 7.22 -1.80
C GLY A 198 -25.96 6.90 -0.31
N GLU A 199 -25.38 5.76 0.00
CA GLU A 199 -25.32 5.21 1.34
C GLU A 199 -23.94 5.36 1.98
N GLY A 200 -23.06 6.25 1.48
CA GLY A 200 -21.70 6.32 1.99
C GLY A 200 -20.90 7.54 1.57
N SER A 201 -19.61 7.50 1.90
CA SER A 201 -18.66 8.55 1.53
C SER A 201 -17.28 7.96 1.32
N GLY A 202 -16.42 8.73 0.65
CA GLY A 202 -15.04 8.33 0.43
C GLY A 202 -14.14 9.50 0.12
N LEU A 203 -12.86 9.20 0.01
CA LEU A 203 -11.82 10.12 -0.40
C LEU A 203 -11.37 9.74 -1.80
N ARG A 204 -11.43 10.68 -2.74
CA ARG A 204 -10.80 10.56 -4.05
C ARG A 204 -9.53 11.40 -4.13
N PHE A 205 -8.56 10.93 -4.89
CA PHE A 205 -7.33 11.65 -5.20
C PHE A 205 -6.69 11.08 -6.47
N VAL A 206 -5.74 11.82 -7.03
CA VAL A 206 -4.86 11.35 -8.10
C VAL A 206 -3.52 10.98 -7.46
N GLY A 207 -3.12 9.71 -7.61
CA GLY A 207 -1.90 9.15 -7.01
C GLY A 207 -0.90 8.66 -8.05
N VAL A 208 0.37 8.59 -7.65
CA VAL A 208 1.47 7.95 -8.39
C VAL A 208 2.22 7.02 -7.44
N TYR A 209 2.49 5.79 -7.89
CA TYR A 209 3.17 4.76 -7.12
C TYR A 209 4.44 4.30 -7.83
N LYS A 210 5.59 4.36 -7.16
CA LYS A 210 6.90 4.03 -7.75
C LYS A 210 7.79 3.27 -6.76
N TYR A 211 8.79 2.59 -7.30
CA TYR A 211 9.84 1.92 -6.52
C TYR A 211 11.20 2.65 -6.62
N ASP A 212 11.28 3.65 -7.48
CA ASP A 212 12.50 4.30 -7.89
C ASP A 212 12.35 5.83 -7.87
N VAL A 213 13.50 6.50 -7.77
CA VAL A 213 13.59 7.95 -7.93
C VAL A 213 13.74 8.24 -9.42
N SER A 214 12.62 8.53 -10.08
CA SER A 214 12.59 8.96 -11.49
C SER A 214 11.49 9.99 -11.75
N PRO A 215 11.58 10.74 -12.86
CA PRO A 215 10.53 11.69 -13.23
C PRO A 215 9.16 11.01 -13.37
N ILE A 216 8.10 11.77 -13.06
CA ILE A 216 6.72 11.33 -13.22
C ILE A 216 6.28 11.61 -14.67
N LEU A 217 5.78 10.57 -15.32
CA LEU A 217 5.33 10.63 -16.72
C LEU A 217 3.81 10.83 -16.83
N SER A 218 3.38 11.29 -18.00
CA SER A 218 1.99 11.62 -18.33
C SER A 218 0.98 10.48 -18.18
N ASN A 219 1.43 9.23 -18.10
CA ASN A 219 0.61 8.02 -18.04
C ASN A 219 0.77 7.21 -16.73
N GLU A 220 1.46 7.77 -15.73
CA GLU A 220 1.70 7.10 -14.44
C GLU A 220 0.65 7.47 -13.37
N LEU A 221 -0.31 8.33 -13.71
CA LEU A 221 -1.32 8.82 -12.78
C LEU A 221 -2.48 7.83 -12.66
N VAL A 222 -3.02 7.70 -11.45
CA VAL A 222 -4.20 6.87 -11.19
C VAL A 222 -5.21 7.68 -10.38
N TYR A 223 -6.45 7.77 -10.88
CA TYR A 223 -7.59 8.17 -10.08
C TYR A 223 -7.86 7.06 -9.07
N ILE A 224 -7.89 7.40 -7.79
CA ILE A 224 -8.17 6.47 -6.72
C ILE A 224 -9.27 7.05 -5.85
N PHE A 225 -10.34 6.28 -5.66
CA PHE A 225 -11.37 6.54 -4.66
C PHE A 225 -11.42 5.38 -3.66
N GLN A 226 -11.39 5.71 -2.38
CA GLN A 226 -11.54 4.77 -1.27
C GLN A 226 -12.71 5.23 -0.40
N GLY A 227 -13.72 4.39 -0.25
CA GLY A 227 -14.96 4.74 0.44
C GLY A 227 -15.50 3.65 1.35
N LEU A 228 -16.40 4.05 2.24
CA LEU A 228 -17.14 3.19 3.15
C LEU A 228 -18.63 3.53 3.05
N THR A 229 -19.47 2.50 3.12
CA THR A 229 -20.89 2.70 3.42
C THR A 229 -21.07 3.22 4.84
N THR A 230 -22.16 3.93 5.09
CA THR A 230 -22.49 4.62 6.35
C THR A 230 -22.65 3.63 7.49
N ASP A 231 -23.18 2.44 7.21
CA ASP A 231 -23.25 1.31 8.14
C ASP A 231 -21.90 0.62 8.38
N GLY A 232 -20.86 1.01 7.63
CA GLY A 232 -19.51 0.44 7.71
C GLY A 232 -19.41 -1.01 7.26
N ARG A 233 -20.42 -1.55 6.57
CA ARG A 233 -20.45 -2.97 6.14
C ARG A 233 -19.65 -3.20 4.86
N TYR A 234 -19.57 -2.21 3.98
CA TYR A 234 -18.90 -2.34 2.69
C TYR A 234 -17.79 -1.32 2.51
N TYR A 235 -16.69 -1.79 1.94
CA TYR A 235 -15.58 -0.99 1.46
C TYR A 235 -15.69 -0.88 -0.06
N VAL A 236 -15.62 0.35 -0.57
CA VAL A 236 -15.72 0.65 -2.00
C VAL A 236 -14.38 1.19 -2.47
N SER A 237 -13.79 0.56 -3.48
CA SER A 237 -12.58 1.04 -4.12
C SER A 237 -12.84 1.25 -5.60
N PHE A 238 -12.50 2.42 -6.12
CA PHE A 238 -12.49 2.66 -7.56
C PHE A 238 -11.13 3.17 -7.99
N SER A 239 -10.55 2.52 -9.01
CA SER A 239 -9.27 2.91 -9.59
C SER A 239 -9.37 3.03 -11.10
N GLN A 240 -8.84 4.11 -11.66
CA GLN A 240 -8.81 4.34 -13.10
C GLN A 240 -7.47 4.99 -13.48
N PRO A 241 -6.64 4.35 -14.32
CA PRO A 241 -5.47 5.01 -14.89
C PRO A 241 -5.85 6.27 -15.66
N LEU A 242 -5.04 7.31 -15.51
CA LEU A 242 -5.23 8.62 -16.09
C LEU A 242 -4.08 8.98 -17.02
N LEU A 243 -4.39 9.79 -18.01
CA LEU A 243 -3.44 10.52 -18.84
C LEU A 243 -3.54 12.02 -18.57
N THR A 244 -2.45 12.74 -18.75
CA THR A 244 -2.43 14.21 -18.73
C THR A 244 -1.44 14.77 -19.75
N SER A 245 -1.72 15.93 -20.34
CA SER A 245 -0.79 16.64 -21.23
C SER A 245 0.23 17.52 -20.49
N VAL A 246 0.07 17.65 -19.18
CA VAL A 246 0.78 18.61 -18.32
C VAL A 246 2.15 18.08 -17.88
N LEU A 247 2.31 16.76 -17.91
CA LEU A 247 3.55 16.05 -17.62
C LEU A 247 4.16 15.51 -18.91
N PRO A 248 5.48 15.32 -18.97
CA PRO A 248 6.13 14.80 -20.16
C PRO A 248 5.80 13.33 -20.41
N ALA A 249 5.77 12.93 -21.68
CA ALA A 249 5.62 11.51 -22.06
C ALA A 249 6.91 10.71 -21.84
N THR A 250 8.07 11.37 -21.92
CA THR A 250 9.39 10.79 -21.64
C THR A 250 10.27 11.84 -20.96
N ALA A 251 11.15 11.40 -20.07
CA ALA A 251 12.07 12.27 -19.36
C ALA A 251 13.38 11.53 -19.07
N PRO A 252 14.22 11.27 -20.10
CA PRO A 252 15.49 10.61 -19.89
C PRO A 252 16.43 11.48 -19.04
N LEU A 253 17.10 10.85 -18.08
CA LEU A 253 18.15 11.49 -17.28
C LEU A 253 19.50 10.87 -17.67
N THR A 254 20.49 11.71 -17.95
CA THR A 254 21.89 11.27 -18.01
C THR A 254 22.40 10.97 -16.59
N ALA A 255 23.52 10.24 -16.48
CA ALA A 255 24.11 9.92 -15.17
C ALA A 255 24.41 11.18 -14.35
N ASP A 256 25.01 12.20 -14.96
CA ASP A 256 25.34 13.47 -14.28
C ASP A 256 24.09 14.24 -13.84
N GLN A 257 22.98 14.14 -14.57
CA GLN A 257 21.70 14.75 -14.18
C GLN A 257 21.01 13.98 -13.06
N TYR A 258 21.26 12.68 -12.94
CA TYR A 258 20.58 11.82 -11.97
C TYR A 258 20.90 12.24 -10.53
N ASP A 259 22.17 12.46 -10.20
CA ASP A 259 22.58 12.85 -8.84
C ASP A 259 21.96 14.18 -8.41
N ALA A 260 21.95 15.17 -9.32
CA ALA A 260 21.28 16.45 -9.08
C ALA A 260 19.76 16.29 -8.95
N PHE A 261 19.14 15.41 -9.74
CA PHE A 261 17.72 15.13 -9.66
C PHE A 261 17.34 14.47 -8.34
N VAL A 262 18.11 13.47 -7.89
CA VAL A 262 17.89 12.79 -6.59
C VAL A 262 17.98 13.78 -5.44
N ALA A 263 18.96 14.69 -5.45
CA ALA A 263 19.10 15.71 -4.42
C ALA A 263 17.88 16.66 -4.33
N GLU A 264 17.20 16.92 -5.44
CA GLU A 264 16.04 17.83 -5.52
C GLU A 264 14.70 17.09 -5.67
N TYR A 265 14.67 15.77 -5.53
CA TYR A 265 13.50 14.95 -5.89
C TYR A 265 12.24 15.36 -5.12
N GLU A 266 12.36 15.58 -3.80
CA GLU A 266 11.25 16.05 -2.96
C GLU A 266 10.72 17.42 -3.39
N THR A 267 11.61 18.33 -3.81
CA THR A 267 11.22 19.63 -4.36
C THR A 267 10.50 19.46 -5.70
N TYR A 268 10.99 18.57 -6.55
CA TYR A 268 10.35 18.21 -7.81
C TYR A 268 8.94 17.66 -7.59
N LEU A 269 8.76 16.67 -6.69
CA LEU A 269 7.46 16.08 -6.38
C LEU A 269 6.44 17.12 -5.89
N ARG A 270 6.86 18.06 -5.04
CA ARG A 270 5.99 19.17 -4.59
C ARG A 270 5.54 20.06 -5.74
N ARG A 271 6.44 20.38 -6.69
CA ARG A 271 6.10 21.18 -7.87
C ARG A 271 5.14 20.45 -8.79
N VAL A 272 5.37 19.16 -9.05
CA VAL A 272 4.45 18.32 -9.84
C VAL A 272 3.08 18.25 -9.17
N ALA A 273 3.03 18.03 -7.86
CA ALA A 273 1.75 17.98 -7.13
C ALA A 273 0.99 19.31 -7.21
N GLN A 274 1.69 20.44 -7.08
CA GLN A 274 1.10 21.78 -7.27
C GLN A 274 0.57 21.96 -8.69
N GLN A 275 1.36 21.60 -9.70
CA GLN A 275 0.97 21.70 -11.11
C GLN A 275 -0.30 20.89 -11.40
N LEU A 276 -0.39 19.67 -10.86
CA LEU A 276 -1.56 18.80 -10.99
C LEU A 276 -2.77 19.34 -10.21
N ASN A 277 -2.58 19.91 -9.01
CA ASN A 277 -3.66 20.51 -8.22
C ASN A 277 -4.29 21.75 -8.89
N MET A 278 -3.54 22.44 -9.76
CA MET A 278 -4.04 23.58 -10.52
C MET A 278 -4.73 23.20 -11.83
N GLN A 279 -4.71 21.92 -12.21
CA GLN A 279 -5.41 21.45 -13.40
C GLN A 279 -6.92 21.40 -13.19
N ASP A 280 -7.65 21.82 -14.22
CA ASP A 280 -9.07 21.55 -14.34
C ASP A 280 -9.33 20.06 -14.54
N SER A 281 -10.54 19.60 -14.21
CA SER A 281 -10.93 18.18 -14.35
C SER A 281 -10.77 17.63 -15.77
N ASN A 282 -10.85 18.48 -16.80
CA ASN A 282 -10.68 18.10 -18.21
C ASN A 282 -9.19 18.08 -18.66
N GLY A 283 -8.25 18.50 -17.82
CA GLY A 283 -6.81 18.33 -18.03
C GLY A 283 -6.33 16.88 -17.79
N PHE A 284 -7.25 16.01 -17.37
CA PHE A 284 -7.05 14.58 -17.21
C PHE A 284 -7.95 13.82 -18.20
N PHE A 285 -7.45 12.67 -18.66
CA PHE A 285 -8.23 11.73 -19.44
C PHE A 285 -8.21 10.34 -18.78
N PRO A 286 -9.37 9.74 -18.44
CA PRO A 286 -10.71 10.35 -18.47
C PRO A 286 -10.84 11.59 -17.58
N ASN A 287 -11.84 12.42 -17.90
CA ASN A 287 -12.16 13.64 -17.15
C ASN A 287 -12.54 13.30 -15.69
N LEU A 288 -11.94 14.01 -14.72
CA LEU A 288 -12.17 13.75 -13.30
C LEU A 288 -13.63 13.94 -12.88
N THR A 289 -14.34 14.89 -13.46
CA THR A 289 -15.76 15.13 -13.17
C THR A 289 -16.63 13.95 -13.60
N LEU A 290 -16.30 13.26 -14.70
CA LEU A 290 -17.02 12.06 -15.13
C LEU A 290 -16.80 10.90 -14.16
N LEU A 291 -15.56 10.72 -13.69
CA LEU A 291 -15.20 9.72 -12.69
C LEU A 291 -15.88 9.98 -11.36
N ASP A 292 -15.90 11.25 -10.90
CA ASP A 292 -16.58 11.62 -9.68
C ASP A 292 -18.09 11.44 -9.80
N ASN A 293 -18.70 11.72 -10.96
CA ASN A 293 -20.13 11.52 -11.17
C ASN A 293 -20.50 10.04 -11.14
N LEU A 294 -19.69 9.16 -11.72
CA LEU A 294 -19.84 7.72 -11.56
C LEU A 294 -19.85 7.35 -10.06
N VAL A 295 -18.87 7.84 -9.29
CA VAL A 295 -18.82 7.57 -7.83
C VAL A 295 -20.04 8.14 -7.11
N ARG A 296 -20.44 9.40 -7.36
CA ARG A 296 -21.59 10.04 -6.71
C ARG A 296 -22.92 9.34 -7.03
N SER A 297 -23.03 8.75 -8.21
CA SER A 297 -24.20 7.98 -8.65
C SER A 297 -24.31 6.60 -7.98
N LEU A 298 -23.23 6.10 -7.36
CA LEU A 298 -23.21 4.78 -6.74
C LEU A 298 -24.29 4.64 -5.68
N ARG A 299 -25.05 3.55 -5.76
CA ARG A 299 -26.04 3.10 -4.79
C ARG A 299 -25.78 1.64 -4.46
N ILE A 300 -25.74 1.33 -3.18
CA ILE A 300 -25.59 -0.03 -2.66
C ILE A 300 -26.82 -0.30 -1.78
N GLN A 301 -27.74 -1.10 -2.28
CA GLN A 301 -29.01 -1.41 -1.61
C GLN A 301 -28.92 -2.78 -0.92
N PRO A 302 -28.62 -2.84 0.40
CA PRO A 302 -28.77 -4.09 1.14
C PRO A 302 -30.26 -4.51 1.15
N ARG A 303 -30.50 -5.83 1.18
CA ARG A 303 -31.84 -6.38 1.40
C ARG A 303 -32.35 -6.05 2.79
#